data_AF-A0A9Q9EJA9-F1
#
_entry.id   AF-A0A9Q9EJA9-F1
#
_cell.length_a   1.000
_cell.length_b   1.000
_cell.length_c   1.000
_cell.angle_alpha   90.00
_cell.angle_beta   90.00
_cell.angle_gamma   90.00
#
_symmetry.space_group_name_H-M   'P 1'
#
loop_
_entity.id
_entity.type
_entity.pdbx_description
1 polymer ?
#
loop_
_entity_poly.entity_id
_entity_poly.type
_entity_poly.pdbx_seq_one_letter_code
_entity_poly.pdbx_strand_id
1 'polypeptide(L)'
;MTDIEDYPPRATVIFTKSNTTATWHAKDDLTILQLAEQAGLKPKFGCRSAICGSCEVKITKGQVYGPEGDRPQGIFICQSRPASGEVEIEL
;
A
#
# COMPACT_ATOMS: atom_id res chain seq x y z
N MET A 1 9.25 -9.64 13.18
CA MET A 1 8.00 -9.49 13.97
C MET A 1 7.88 -7.99 14.17
N THR A 2 7.23 -7.31 13.23
CA THR A 2 7.10 -5.85 13.31
C THR A 2 5.99 -5.60 14.32
N ASP A 3 6.35 -5.03 15.47
CA ASP A 3 5.39 -4.72 16.51
C ASP A 3 4.33 -3.77 15.94
N ILE A 4 3.06 -4.11 16.14
CA ILE A 4 1.90 -3.39 15.58
C ILE A 4 1.83 -1.94 16.12
N GLU A 5 2.59 -1.63 17.18
CA GLU A 5 2.64 -0.34 17.87
C GLU A 5 3.13 0.83 16.99
N ASP A 6 3.78 0.59 15.84
CA ASP A 6 4.26 1.66 14.95
C ASP A 6 3.26 2.06 13.85
N TYR A 7 2.15 1.32 13.69
CA TYR A 7 1.13 1.60 12.69
C TYR A 7 -0.05 2.40 13.26
N PRO A 8 -0.71 3.24 12.45
CA PRO A 8 -2.02 3.75 12.83
C PRO A 8 -2.99 2.57 13.01
N PRO A 9 -3.88 2.55 14.01
CA PRO A 9 -4.78 1.41 14.26
C PRO A 9 -5.73 1.15 13.07
N ARG A 10 -5.98 2.18 12.27
CA ARG A 10 -6.70 2.15 11.01
C ARG A 10 -6.19 3.25 10.08
N ALA A 11 -6.30 3.02 8.78
CA ALA A 11 -6.03 4.04 7.77
C ALA A 11 -7.04 3.96 6.62
N THR A 12 -7.33 5.10 6.00
CA THR A 12 -8.09 5.16 4.75
C THR A 12 -7.12 5.09 3.59
N VAL A 13 -7.29 4.12 2.68
CA VAL A 13 -6.47 3.96 1.48
C VAL A 13 -7.33 4.26 0.26
N ILE A 14 -6.93 5.26 -0.53
CA ILE A 14 -7.66 5.72 -1.72
C ILE A 14 -6.85 5.32 -2.96
N PHE A 15 -7.43 4.46 -3.78
CA PHE A 15 -6.92 4.03 -5.08
C PHE A 15 -7.51 4.96 -6.15
N THR A 16 -6.74 5.99 -6.53
CA THR A 16 -7.26 7.14 -7.27
C THR A 16 -7.56 6.84 -8.73
N LYS A 17 -6.85 5.92 -9.40
CA LYS A 17 -7.16 5.56 -10.80
C LYS A 17 -8.37 4.63 -10.89
N SER A 18 -8.54 3.79 -9.87
CA SER A 18 -9.66 2.87 -9.76
C SER A 18 -10.89 3.48 -9.06
N ASN A 19 -10.79 4.74 -8.61
CA ASN A 19 -11.83 5.46 -7.86
C ASN A 19 -12.43 4.61 -6.72
N THR A 20 -11.56 3.87 -6.03
CA THR A 20 -11.91 2.89 -5.01
C THR A 20 -11.28 3.30 -3.68
N THR A 21 -12.03 3.19 -2.59
CA THR A 21 -11.54 3.47 -1.24
C THR A 21 -11.71 2.24 -0.37
N ALA A 22 -10.65 1.90 0.36
CA ALA A 22 -10.64 0.77 1.29
C ALA A 22 -10.18 1.24 2.68
N THR A 23 -10.73 0.63 3.72
CA THR A 23 -10.26 0.82 5.09
C THR A 23 -9.25 -0.25 5.43
N TRP A 24 -8.05 0.18 5.81
CA TRP A 24 -7.00 -0.68 6.32
C TRP A 24 -7.06 -0.74 7.85
N HIS A 25 -6.85 -1.91 8.43
CA HIS A 25 -6.72 -2.08 9.87
C HIS A 25 -5.39 -2.76 10.22
N ALA A 26 -4.68 -2.22 11.21
CA ALA A 26 -3.38 -2.76 11.60
C ALA A 26 -3.44 -4.22 12.08
N LYS A 27 -4.57 -4.62 12.69
CA LYS A 27 -4.83 -5.99 13.13
C LYS A 27 -4.85 -7.02 11.99
N ASP A 28 -5.18 -6.59 10.76
CA ASP A 28 -5.29 -7.48 9.61
C ASP A 28 -3.91 -7.69 8.95
N ASP A 29 -2.93 -6.85 9.32
CA ASP A 29 -1.53 -6.85 8.85
C ASP A 29 -1.36 -6.91 7.32
N LEU A 30 -2.37 -6.44 6.58
CA LEU A 30 -2.38 -6.51 5.12
C LEU A 30 -1.39 -5.53 4.51
N THR A 31 -0.71 -5.96 3.45
CA THR A 31 -0.04 -5.03 2.54
C THR A 31 -1.06 -4.25 1.73
N ILE A 32 -0.65 -3.10 1.17
CA ILE A 32 -1.50 -2.31 0.28
C ILE A 32 -1.93 -3.13 -0.94
N LEU A 33 -1.06 -4.02 -1.46
CA LEU A 33 -1.40 -4.97 -2.52
C LEU A 33 -2.58 -5.85 -2.11
N GLN A 34 -2.50 -6.50 -0.93
CA GLN A 34 -3.56 -7.39 -0.47
C GLN A 34 -4.87 -6.64 -0.21
N LEU A 35 -4.80 -5.42 0.32
CA LEU A 35 -5.97 -4.57 0.51
C LEU A 35 -6.64 -4.23 -0.84
N ALA A 36 -5.84 -3.91 -1.87
CA ALA A 36 -6.34 -3.66 -3.21
C ALA A 36 -6.99 -4.92 -3.82
N GLU A 37 -6.36 -6.09 -3.65
CA GLU A 37 -6.93 -7.38 -4.09
C GLU A 37 -8.27 -7.67 -3.40
N GLN A 38 -8.40 -7.42 -2.09
CA GLN A 38 -9.67 -7.57 -1.35
C GLN A 38 -10.74 -6.56 -1.78
N ALA A 39 -10.34 -5.37 -2.21
CA ALA A 39 -11.23 -4.37 -2.79
C ALA A 39 -11.65 -4.71 -4.23
N GLY A 40 -11.23 -5.85 -4.79
CA GLY A 40 -11.57 -6.31 -6.13
C GLY A 40 -10.69 -5.74 -7.24
N LEU A 41 -9.63 -5.02 -6.90
CA LEU A 41 -8.67 -4.49 -7.86
C LEU A 41 -7.71 -5.58 -8.32
N LYS A 42 -7.12 -5.38 -9.51
CA LYS A 42 -6.12 -6.28 -10.11
C LYS A 42 -4.80 -5.55 -10.39
N PRO A 43 -4.12 -5.03 -9.34
CA PRO A 43 -2.79 -4.43 -9.47
C PRO A 43 -1.81 -5.40 -10.14
N LYS A 44 -0.86 -4.86 -10.90
CA LYS A 44 0.26 -5.64 -11.42
C LYS A 44 1.15 -6.06 -10.24
N PHE A 45 1.51 -7.34 -10.18
CA PHE A 45 2.47 -7.87 -9.22
C PHE A 45 3.28 -9.02 -9.85
N GLY A 46 4.44 -9.33 -9.26
CA GLY A 46 5.30 -10.43 -9.68
C GLY A 46 5.80 -11.25 -8.48
N CYS A 47 6.92 -10.82 -7.90
CA CYS A 47 7.61 -11.59 -6.85
C CYS A 47 7.04 -11.42 -5.42
N ARG A 48 6.25 -10.38 -5.15
CA ARG A 48 5.79 -9.99 -3.80
C ARG A 48 6.90 -9.73 -2.76
N SER A 49 8.12 -9.46 -3.20
CA SER A 49 9.29 -9.20 -2.33
C SER A 49 10.00 -7.88 -2.67
N ALA A 50 9.35 -6.97 -3.40
CA ALA A 50 9.91 -5.70 -3.85
C ALA A 50 11.17 -5.79 -4.75
N ILE A 51 11.49 -6.97 -5.29
CA ILE A 51 12.68 -7.18 -6.13
C ILE A 51 12.39 -6.98 -7.62
N CYS A 52 11.22 -7.41 -8.09
CA CYS A 52 10.91 -7.42 -9.53
C CYS A 52 10.40 -6.08 -10.08
N GLY A 53 10.15 -5.09 -9.22
CA GLY A 53 9.60 -3.79 -9.60
C GLY A 53 8.14 -3.76 -10.09
N SER A 54 7.54 -4.91 -10.40
CA SER A 54 6.21 -4.98 -11.03
C SER A 54 5.06 -4.42 -10.19
N CYS A 55 5.25 -4.35 -8.86
CA CYS A 55 4.27 -3.84 -7.90
C CYS A 55 4.48 -2.36 -7.55
N GLU A 56 5.34 -1.64 -8.28
CA GLU A 56 5.60 -0.23 -8.02
C GLU A 56 4.44 0.67 -8.48
N VAL A 57 3.94 1.50 -7.58
CA VAL A 57 2.92 2.52 -7.84
C VAL A 57 3.28 3.82 -7.15
N LYS A 58 2.71 4.93 -7.61
CA LYS A 58 3.00 6.24 -7.04
C LYS A 58 2.06 6.56 -5.88
N ILE A 59 2.63 6.99 -4.75
CA ILE A 59 1.88 7.60 -3.64
C ILE A 59 1.70 9.10 -3.91
N THR A 60 0.48 9.61 -3.79
CA THR A 60 0.17 11.04 -4.01
C THR A 60 -0.07 11.79 -2.72
N LYS A 61 -0.40 11.08 -1.63
CA LYS A 61 -0.64 11.67 -0.31
C LYS A 61 -0.41 10.65 0.79
N GLY A 62 0.00 11.14 1.96
CA GLY A 62 0.24 10.34 3.14
C GLY A 62 1.63 9.71 3.13
N GLN A 63 1.83 8.76 4.05
CA GLN A 63 3.08 8.04 4.23
C GLN A 63 2.79 6.55 4.32
N VAL A 64 3.76 5.76 3.89
CA VAL A 64 3.73 4.29 4.00
C VAL A 64 5.03 3.80 4.60
N TYR A 65 4.95 2.70 5.33
CA TYR A 65 6.11 1.91 5.71
C TYR A 65 6.37 0.88 4.63
N GLY A 66 7.63 0.75 4.20
CA GLY A 66 8.06 -0.25 3.23
C GLY A 66 9.18 0.26 2.35
N PRO A 67 9.65 -0.57 1.41
CA PRO A 67 10.70 -0.17 0.48
C PRO A 67 10.16 0.86 -0.52
N GLU A 68 10.95 1.92 -0.72
CA GLU A 68 10.74 2.92 -1.77
C GLU A 68 11.06 2.32 -3.14
N GLY A 69 10.33 2.76 -4.16
CA GLY A 69 10.54 2.40 -5.56
C GLY A 69 11.63 3.23 -6.23
N ASP A 70 11.95 2.85 -7.46
CA ASP A 70 12.95 3.55 -8.28
C ASP A 70 12.45 4.90 -8.81
N ARG A 71 11.12 5.08 -8.90
CA ARG A 71 10.50 6.32 -9.37
C ARG A 71 10.26 7.30 -8.22
N PRO A 72 10.22 8.62 -8.49
CA PRO A 72 9.83 9.61 -7.49
C PRO A 72 8.45 9.28 -6.91
N GLN A 73 8.37 9.20 -5.58
CA GLN A 73 7.15 8.77 -4.86
C GLN A 73 6.68 7.35 -5.24
N GLY A 74 7.55 6.53 -5.84
CA GLY A 74 7.30 5.13 -6.10
C GLY A 74 7.33 4.33 -4.81
N ILE A 75 6.36 3.44 -4.63
CA ILE A 75 6.30 2.51 -3.50
C ILE A 75 5.99 1.11 -4.02
N PHE A 76 6.60 0.08 -3.44
CA PHE A 76 6.30 -1.30 -3.78
C PHE A 76 5.13 -1.81 -2.92
N ILE A 77 3.89 -1.65 -3.41
CA ILE A 77 2.67 -1.97 -2.62
C ILE A 77 2.57 -3.41 -2.14
N CYS A 78 3.37 -4.31 -2.71
CA CYS A 78 3.49 -5.69 -2.25
C CYS A 78 4.25 -5.87 -0.93
N GLN A 79 4.91 -4.83 -0.43
CA GLN A 79 5.61 -4.78 0.87
C GLN A 79 5.25 -3.52 1.68
N SER A 80 4.46 -2.60 1.11
CA SER A 80 4.08 -1.37 1.79
C SER A 80 2.82 -1.52 2.66
N ARG A 81 2.79 -0.82 3.80
CA ARG A 81 1.62 -0.64 4.69
C ARG A 81 1.41 0.84 5.01
N PRO A 82 0.19 1.30 5.31
CA PRO A 82 -0.05 2.70 5.70
C PRO A 82 0.74 3.10 6.96
N ALA A 83 1.40 4.26 6.92
CA ALA A 83 2.05 4.89 8.07
C ALA A 83 1.26 6.09 8.61
N SER A 84 0.35 6.64 7.80
CA SER A 84 -0.56 7.73 8.17
C SER A 84 -2.02 7.28 8.17
N GLY A 85 -2.90 8.01 8.86
CA GLY A 85 -4.33 7.71 8.91
C GLY A 85 -5.06 7.80 7.57
N GLU A 86 -4.45 8.42 6.56
CA GLU A 86 -4.94 8.47 5.19
C GLU A 86 -3.77 8.38 4.21
N VAL A 87 -3.95 7.63 3.13
CA VAL A 87 -2.97 7.42 2.05
C VAL A 87 -3.70 7.43 0.70
N GLU A 88 -3.15 8.13 -0.30
CA GLU A 88 -3.65 8.15 -1.67
C GLU A 88 -2.60 7.58 -2.63
N ILE A 89 -3.03 6.71 -3.54
CA ILE A 89 -2.13 5.94 -4.42
C ILE A 89 -2.72 5.89 -5.82
N GLU A 90 -1.87 6.04 -6.84
CA GLU A 90 -2.27 6.03 -8.26
C GLU A 90 -2.51 4.62 -8.82
N LEU A 91 -3.42 3.88 -8.18
CA LEU A 91 -3.89 2.55 -8.56
C LEU A 91 -5.37 2.55 -8.90
#